data_AF-A0A1X0UPL6-F1
#
_entry.id   AF-A0A1X0UPL6-F1
#
_cell.length_a   1.000
_cell.length_b   1.000
_cell.length_c   1.000
_cell.angle_alpha   90.00
_cell.angle_beta   90.00
_cell.angle_gamma   90.00
#
_symmetry.space_group_name_H-M   'P 1'
#
loop_
_entity.id
_entity.type
_entity.pdbx_description
1 polymer ?
#
loop_
_entity_poly.entity_id
_entity_poly.type
_entity_poly.pdbx_seq_one_letter_code
_entity_poly.pdbx_strand_id
1 'polypeptide(L)' 'MGYEAARDELVDVVKVLEQGGLDLDASLALWERGELLAARCEEHLAGARRRVENALAHVKDQD' A
#
# COMPACT_ATOMS: atom_id res chain seq x y z
N MET A 1 -7.24 -0.75 -8.93
CA MET A 1 -5.96 -1.46 -8.74
C MET A 1 -6.06 -2.38 -7.52
N GLY A 2 -5.66 -3.64 -7.67
CA GLY A 2 -5.56 -4.61 -6.56
C GLY A 2 -4.36 -4.32 -5.66
N TYR A 3 -4.28 -4.99 -4.51
CA TYR A 3 -3.18 -4.81 -3.55
C TYR A 3 -1.83 -5.17 -4.17
N GLU A 4 -1.74 -6.33 -4.84
CA GLU A 4 -0.50 -6.82 -5.43
C GLU A 4 0.01 -5.87 -6.51
N ALA A 5 -0.89 -5.38 -7.37
CA ALA A 5 -0.53 -4.40 -8.40
C ALA A 5 -0.05 -3.07 -7.80
N ALA A 6 -0.70 -2.58 -6.74
CA ALA A 6 -0.27 -1.34 -6.06
C ALA A 6 1.08 -1.51 -5.35
N ARG A 7 1.30 -2.66 -4.71
CA ARG A 7 2.57 -3.01 -4.09
C ARG A 7 3.69 -3.11 -5.10
N ASP A 8 3.46 -3.79 -6.23
CA ASP A 8 4.48 -4.00 -7.25
C ASP A 8 4.89 -2.66 -7.87
N GLU A 9 3.92 -1.78 -8.16
CA GLU A 9 4.22 -0.44 -8.62
C GLU A 9 4.98 0.39 -7.57
N LEU A 10 4.59 0.31 -6.29
CA LEU A 10 5.27 1.03 -5.21
C LEU A 10 6.73 0.59 -5.08
N VAL A 11 7.00 -0.71 -5.20
CA VAL A 11 8.36 -1.27 -5.19
C VAL A 11 9.18 -0.69 -6.32
N ASP A 12 8.61 -0.55 -7.52
CA ASP A 12 9.34 0.02 -8.65
C ASP A 12 9.58 1.53 -8.50
N VAL A 13 8.61 2.28 -7.96
CA VAL A 13 8.80 3.70 -7.59
C VAL A 13 9.96 3.87 -6.61
N VAL A 14 9.99 3.07 -5.52
CA VAL A 14 11.06 3.13 -4.52
C VAL A 14 12.41 2.80 -5.15
N LYS A 15 12.51 1.75 -5.97
CA LYS A 15 13.76 1.42 -6.66
C LYS A 15 14.30 2.56 -7.50
N VAL A 16 13.42 3.29 -8.20
CA VAL A 16 13.84 4.43 -9.03
C VAL A 16 14.31 5.59 -8.15
N LEU A 17 13.59 5.90 -7.06
CA LEU A 17 14.01 6.91 -6.10
C LEU A 17 15.36 6.60 -5.46
N GLU A 18 15.61 5.34 -5.09
CA GLU A 18 16.85 4.87 -4.47
C GLU A 18 18.06 4.91 -5.43
N GLN A 19 17.84 4.74 -6.73
CA GLN A 19 18.89 4.89 -7.75
C GLN A 19 19.39 6.35 -7.85
N GLY A 20 18.53 7.31 -7.52
CA GLY A 20 18.82 8.73 -7.66
C GLY A 20 19.02 9.15 -9.13
N GLY A 21 19.74 10.26 -9.35
CA GLY A 21 20.02 10.78 -10.69
C GLY A 21 18.85 11.50 -11.37
N LEU A 22 17.74 11.67 -10.67
CA LEU A 22 16.61 12.48 -11.09
C LEU A 22 16.79 13.94 -10.66
N ASP A 23 16.15 14.85 -11.39
CA ASP A 23 15.94 16.20 -10.89
C ASP A 23 14.90 16.23 -9.76
N LEU A 24 14.76 17.40 -9.14
CA LEU A 24 13.88 17.59 -8.00
C LEU A 24 12.41 17.33 -8.37
N ASP A 25 11.96 17.85 -9.51
CA ASP A 25 10.55 17.76 -9.92
C ASP A 25 10.16 16.30 -10.22
N ALA A 26 11.02 15.55 -10.90
CA ALA A 26 10.81 14.12 -11.13
C ALA A 26 10.85 13.31 -9.83
N SER A 27 11.75 13.66 -8.91
CA SER A 27 11.83 13.01 -7.60
C SER A 27 10.55 13.24 -6.77
N LEU A 28 10.01 14.47 -6.80
CA LEU A 28 8.76 14.81 -6.11
C LEU A 28 7.57 14.08 -6.71
N ALA A 29 7.46 14.03 -8.04
CA ALA A 29 6.36 13.32 -8.71
C ALA A 29 6.35 11.81 -8.38
N LEU A 30 7.52 11.18 -8.33
CA LEU A 30 7.64 9.78 -7.91
C LEU A 30 7.30 9.60 -6.44
N TRP A 31 7.72 10.51 -5.56
CA TRP A 31 7.37 10.46 -4.15
C TRP A 31 5.85 10.56 -3.95
N GLU A 32 5.18 11.53 -4.57
CA GLU A 32 3.72 11.69 -4.49
C GLU A 32 2.98 10.44 -5.00
N ARG A 33 3.49 9.83 -6.09
CA ARG A 33 2.97 8.56 -6.58
C ARG A 33 3.17 7.43 -5.56
N GLY A 34 4.33 7.36 -4.94
CA GLY A 34 4.65 6.42 -3.88
C GLY A 34 3.69 6.54 -2.70
N GLU A 35 3.43 7.75 -2.23
CA GLU A 35 2.49 8.01 -1.13
C GLU A 35 1.06 7.53 -1.47
N LEU A 36 0.59 7.81 -2.69
CA LEU A 36 -0.72 7.34 -3.14
C LEU A 36 -0.82 5.81 -3.18
N LEU A 37 0.24 5.14 -3.65
CA LEU A 37 0.29 3.67 -3.70
C LEU A 37 0.37 3.07 -2.29
N ALA A 38 1.14 3.67 -1.39
CA ALA A 38 1.23 3.25 0.01
C ALA A 38 -0.14 3.35 0.70
N ALA A 39 -0.82 4.49 0.57
CA ALA A 39 -2.17 4.67 1.10
C ALA A 39 -3.15 3.61 0.56
N ARG A 40 -3.06 3.29 -0.73
CA ARG A 40 -3.89 2.25 -1.34
C ARG A 40 -3.61 0.86 -0.75
N CYS A 41 -2.34 0.52 -0.54
CA CYS A 41 -1.94 -0.72 0.11
C CYS A 41 -2.50 -0.81 1.54
N GLU A 42 -2.41 0.28 2.31
CA GLU A 42 -2.94 0.37 3.66
C GLU A 42 -4.46 0.19 3.71
N GLU A 43 -5.21 0.80 2.79
CA GLU A 43 -6.67 0.62 2.69
C GLU A 43 -7.06 -0.86 2.52
N HIS A 44 -6.36 -1.57 1.63
CA HIS A 44 -6.59 -3.00 1.39
C HIS A 44 -6.26 -3.84 2.62
N LEU A 45 -5.12 -3.60 3.26
CA LEU A 45 -4.70 -4.31 4.47
C LEU A 45 -5.64 -4.04 5.64
N ALA A 46 -6.10 -2.80 5.81
CA ALA A 46 -7.08 -2.43 6.83
C ALA A 46 -8.43 -3.14 6.58
N GLY A 47 -8.87 -3.24 5.33
CA GLY A 47 -10.05 -4.01 4.95
C GLY A 47 -9.92 -5.50 5.27
N ALA A 48 -8.77 -6.10 4.93
CA ALA A 48 -8.49 -7.50 5.24
C ALA A 48 -8.48 -7.75 6.76
N ARG A 49 -7.83 -6.87 7.53
CA ARG A 49 -7.79 -6.93 9.00
C ARG A 49 -9.19 -6.91 9.60
N ARG A 50 -10.04 -5.96 9.21
CA ARG A 50 -11.43 -5.89 9.70
C ARG A 50 -12.22 -7.16 9.42
N ARG A 51 -12.02 -7.80 8.26
CA ARG A 51 -12.70 -9.07 7.93
C ARG A 51 -12.28 -10.19 8.87
N VAL A 52 -10.99 -10.29 9.19
CA VAL A 52 -10.46 -11.28 10.13
C VAL A 52 -11.01 -11.02 11.54
N GLU A 53 -10.96 -9.76 12.00
CA GLU A 53 -11.47 -9.37 13.32
C GLU A 53 -12.96 -9.68 13.48
N ASN A 54 -13.78 -9.38 12.46
CA ASN A 54 -15.21 -9.71 12.48
C ASN A 54 -15.46 -11.23 12.52
N ALA A 55 -14.68 -12.02 11.79
CA ALA A 55 -14.79 -13.47 11.83
C ALA A 55 -14.44 -14.03 13.20
N LEU A 56 -13.38 -13.52 13.84
CA LEU A 56 -12.98 -13.91 15.19
C LEU A 56 -14.01 -13.51 16.26
N ALA A 57 -14.59 -12.31 16.15
CA ALA A 57 -15.65 -11.87 17.05
C ALA A 57 -16.90 -12.76 16.93
N HIS A 58 -17.28 -13.12 15.71
CA HIS A 58 -18.43 -14.00 15.47
C HIS A 58 -18.25 -15.39 16.09
N VAL A 59 -17.04 -15.97 16.02
CA VAL A 59 -16.73 -17.25 16.67
C VAL A 59 -16.84 -17.13 18.19
N LYS A 60 -16.31 -16.05 18.77
CA LYS A 60 -16.33 -15.82 20.23
C LYS A 60 -17.76 -15.68 20.79
N ASP A 61 -18.67 -15.08 20.03
CA ASP A 61 -20.06 -14.90 20.45
C ASP A 61 -20.90 -16.20 20.36
N GLN A 62 -20.36 -17.26 19.72
CA GLN A 62 -21.01 -18.56 19.56
C GLN A 62 -20.60 -19.61 20.61
N ASP A 63 -19.59 -19.29 21.43
CA ASP A 63 -19.10 -20.10 22.56
C ASP A 63 -19.76 -19.70 23.88
#